data_AF-A0A348B5G8-F1
#
_entry.id   AF-A0A348B5G8-F1
#
_cell.length_a   1.000
_cell.length_b   1.000
_cell.length_c   1.000
_cell.angle_alpha   90.00
_cell.angle_beta   90.00
_cell.angle_gamma   90.00
#
_symmetry.space_group_name_H-M   'P 1'
#
loop_
_entity.id
_entity.type
_entity.pdbx_description
1 polymer ?
#
loop_
_entity_poly.entity_id
_entity_poly.type
_entity_poly.pdbx_seq_one_letter_code
_entity_poly.pdbx_strand_id
1 'polypeptide(L)'
;MILLMLLESGIAAVFANDGAALVVTPIVVHFLQKNGVEEKVPFLLATELMADAASVPFVVSNLVNVVSATYFHISFLSHARVTFLPYVVSTLTTIGVVFLLYGRELKGSYLIGGEEV
;
A
#
# COMPACT_ATOMS: atom_id res chain seq x y z
N MET A 1 13.09 -6.05 6.92
CA MET A 1 11.68 -6.03 6.49
C MET A 1 10.81 -5.26 7.47
N ILE A 2 10.70 -5.73 8.72
CA ILE A 2 9.88 -5.06 9.76
C ILE A 2 10.28 -3.59 9.99
N LEU A 3 11.57 -3.29 10.07
CA LEU A 3 12.05 -1.91 10.26
C LEU A 3 11.75 -1.00 9.05
N LEU A 4 11.75 -1.56 7.84
CA LEU A 4 11.40 -0.86 6.59
C LEU A 4 9.89 -0.60 6.54
N MET A 5 9.07 -1.57 6.93
CA MET A 5 7.61 -1.45 7.04
C MET A 5 7.19 -0.44 8.13
N LEU A 6 7.93 -0.36 9.25
CA LEU A 6 7.68 0.63 10.30
C LEU A 6 8.07 2.04 9.86
N LEU A 7 9.18 2.18 9.13
CA LEU A 7 9.60 3.46 8.56
C LEU A 7 8.61 3.93 7.48
N GLU A 8 8.17 3.02 6.61
CA GLU A 8 7.13 3.24 5.60
C GLU A 8 5.82 3.70 6.26
N SER A 9 5.37 3.00 7.31
CA SER A 9 4.18 3.37 8.07
C SER A 9 4.29 4.75 8.71
N GLY A 10 5.46 5.13 9.24
CA GLY A 10 5.70 6.45 9.82
C GLY A 10 5.72 7.57 8.77
N ILE A 11 6.30 7.32 7.59
CA ILE A 11 6.32 8.26 6.47
C ILE A 11 4.90 8.39 5.90
N ALA A 12 4.18 7.30 5.65
CA ALA A 12 2.80 7.31 5.14
C ALA A 12 1.78 7.88 6.13
N ALA A 13 2.09 7.93 7.42
CA ALA A 13 1.29 8.65 8.41
C ALA A 13 1.41 10.18 8.27
N VAL A 14 2.47 10.68 7.62
CA VAL A 14 2.77 12.12 7.44
C VAL A 14 2.61 12.56 5.98
N PHE A 15 2.91 11.68 5.03
CA PHE A 15 2.75 11.89 3.60
C PHE A 15 1.47 11.21 3.12
N ALA A 16 0.67 11.95 2.34
CA ALA A 16 -0.49 11.38 1.65
C ALA A 16 -0.07 10.17 0.80
N ASN A 17 -1.03 9.32 0.46
CA ASN A 17 -0.92 8.12 -0.36
C ASN A 17 0.00 8.30 -1.57
N ASP A 18 -0.16 9.39 -2.31
CA ASP A 18 0.67 9.72 -3.48
C ASP A 18 2.16 9.95 -3.10
N GLY A 19 2.40 10.52 -1.92
CA GLY A 19 3.76 10.68 -1.37
C GLY A 19 4.36 9.35 -0.93
N ALA A 20 3.56 8.44 -0.37
CA ALA A 20 3.99 7.08 -0.08
C ALA A 20 4.34 6.33 -1.39
N ALA A 21 3.49 6.42 -2.41
CA ALA A 21 3.73 5.82 -3.73
C ALA A 21 5.05 6.29 -4.37
N LEU A 22 5.34 7.61 -4.32
CA LEU A 22 6.58 8.18 -4.86
C LEU A 22 7.84 7.69 -4.14
N VAL A 23 7.76 7.41 -2.84
CA VAL A 23 8.89 6.91 -2.04
C VAL A 23 9.03 5.39 -2.14
N VAL A 24 7.93 4.66 -2.07
CA VAL A 24 7.91 3.19 -2.02
C VAL A 24 8.18 2.58 -3.39
N THR A 25 7.67 3.16 -4.47
CA THR A 25 7.89 2.66 -5.84
C THR A 25 9.37 2.41 -6.18
N PRO A 26 10.30 3.38 -6.05
CA PRO A 26 11.71 3.13 -6.37
C PRO A 26 12.37 2.09 -5.44
N ILE A 27 11.94 2.02 -4.17
CA ILE A 27 12.44 1.02 -3.21
C ILE A 27 12.04 -0.39 -3.64
N VAL A 28 10.77 -0.57 -4.00
CA VAL A 28 10.23 -1.86 -4.47
C VAL A 28 10.86 -2.25 -5.81
N VAL A 29 10.99 -1.32 -6.75
CA VAL A 29 11.68 -1.58 -8.03
C VAL A 29 13.11 -2.06 -7.79
N HIS A 30 13.87 -1.40 -6.92
CA HIS A 30 15.25 -1.79 -6.62
C HIS A 30 15.33 -3.15 -5.92
N PHE A 31 14.40 -3.43 -4.99
CA PHE A 31 14.28 -4.73 -4.34
C PHE A 31 14.03 -5.86 -5.36
N LEU A 32 13.09 -5.66 -6.28
CA LEU A 32 12.74 -6.64 -7.32
C LEU A 32 13.92 -6.87 -8.29
N GLN A 33 14.63 -5.79 -8.67
CA GLN A 33 15.85 -5.88 -9.49
C GLN A 33 16.93 -6.72 -8.82
N LYS A 34 17.19 -6.48 -7.53
CA LYS A 34 18.20 -7.23 -6.76
C LYS A 34 17.86 -8.73 -6.65
N ASN A 35 16.58 -9.08 -6.68
CA ASN A 35 16.09 -10.46 -6.62
C ASN A 35 15.90 -11.11 -8.00
N GLY A 36 16.32 -10.46 -9.10
CA GLY A 36 16.19 -11.02 -10.44
C GLY A 36 14.75 -11.11 -10.95
N VAL A 37 13.81 -10.34 -10.37
CA VAL A 37 12.41 -10.33 -10.82
C VAL A 37 12.28 -9.44 -12.05
N GLU A 38 12.07 -10.07 -13.21
CA GLU A 38 11.88 -9.36 -14.48
C GLU A 38 10.52 -8.63 -14.51
N GLU A 39 9.44 -9.33 -14.15
CA GLU A 39 8.08 -8.80 -14.10
C GLU A 39 7.78 -8.04 -12.80
N LYS A 40 7.92 -6.71 -12.83
CA LYS A 40 7.75 -5.85 -11.65
C LYS A 40 6.31 -5.34 -11.47
N VAL A 41 5.54 -5.29 -12.56
CA VAL A 41 4.18 -4.74 -12.60
C VAL A 41 3.23 -5.40 -11.59
N PRO A 42 3.20 -6.73 -11.42
CA PRO A 42 2.35 -7.39 -10.43
C PRO A 42 2.57 -6.89 -9.00
N PHE A 43 3.85 -6.70 -8.63
CA PHE A 43 4.25 -6.27 -7.29
C PHE A 43 3.95 -4.80 -7.07
N LEU A 44 4.25 -3.95 -8.05
CA LEU A 44 3.96 -2.52 -7.96
C LEU A 44 2.45 -2.29 -7.88
N LEU A 45 1.65 -2.95 -8.71
CA LEU A 45 0.19 -2.87 -8.65
C LEU A 45 -0.36 -3.41 -7.34
N ALA A 46 0.14 -4.54 -6.84
CA ALA A 46 -0.31 -5.09 -5.56
C ALA A 46 -0.02 -4.12 -4.41
N THR A 47 1.16 -3.52 -4.39
CA THR A 47 1.57 -2.57 -3.35
C THR A 47 0.73 -1.30 -3.40
N GLU A 48 0.55 -0.73 -4.59
CA GLU A 48 -0.21 0.50 -4.81
C GLU A 48 -1.70 0.32 -4.50
N LEU A 49 -2.32 -0.75 -5.01
CA LEU A 49 -3.74 -1.03 -4.74
C LEU A 49 -4.02 -1.28 -3.26
N MET A 50 -3.06 -1.87 -2.55
CA MET A 50 -3.17 -2.09 -1.11
C MET A 50 -2.98 -0.79 -0.31
N ALA A 51 -2.06 0.08 -0.73
CA ALA A 51 -1.86 1.40 -0.14
C ALA A 51 -3.11 2.29 -0.31
N ASP A 52 -3.70 2.30 -1.52
CA ASP A 52 -4.97 2.97 -1.81
C ASP A 52 -6.07 2.51 -0.87
N ALA A 53 -6.28 1.19 -0.77
CA ALA A 53 -7.32 0.61 0.09
C ALA A 53 -7.07 0.95 1.58
N ALA A 54 -5.82 0.86 2.04
CA ALA A 54 -5.43 1.17 3.42
C ALA A 54 -5.59 2.65 3.80
N SER A 55 -5.63 3.57 2.82
CA SER A 55 -5.79 5.00 3.05
C SER A 55 -7.24 5.43 3.35
N VAL A 56 -8.24 4.61 2.99
CA VAL A 56 -9.68 4.91 3.10
C VAL A 56 -10.16 5.32 4.51
N PRO A 57 -9.75 4.68 5.61
CA PRO A 57 -10.20 5.06 6.95
C PRO A 57 -9.48 6.28 7.53
N PHE A 58 -8.38 6.74 6.92
CA PHE A 58 -7.54 7.79 7.48
C PHE A 58 -7.73 9.11 6.70
N VAL A 59 -8.12 10.16 7.43
CA VAL A 59 -8.34 11.48 6.80
C VAL A 59 -7.04 12.05 6.22
N VAL A 60 -5.94 11.92 6.95
CA VAL A 60 -4.65 12.56 6.62
C VAL A 60 -3.87 11.83 5.52
N SER A 61 -4.20 10.57 5.24
CA SER A 61 -3.45 9.74 4.30
C SER A 61 -3.89 9.91 2.86
N ASN A 62 -4.96 10.63 2.55
CA ASN A 62 -5.39 10.86 1.17
C ASN A 62 -5.92 12.28 1.01
N LEU A 63 -5.46 13.02 0.00
CA LEU A 63 -5.85 14.40 -0.24
C LEU A 63 -7.37 14.54 -0.38
N VAL A 64 -8.04 13.59 -1.03
CA VAL A 64 -9.51 13.59 -1.19
C VAL A 64 -10.19 13.47 0.16
N ASN A 65 -9.65 12.66 1.07
CA ASN A 65 -10.19 12.52 2.43
C ASN A 65 -9.98 13.81 3.23
N VAL A 66 -8.82 14.46 3.12
CA VAL A 66 -8.54 15.77 3.76
C VAL A 66 -9.52 16.84 3.27
N VAL A 67 -9.67 16.97 1.96
CA VAL A 67 -10.57 17.96 1.33
C VAL A 67 -12.01 17.68 1.74
N SER A 68 -12.45 16.42 1.71
CA SER A 68 -13.81 16.03 2.09
C SER A 68 -14.09 16.29 3.57
N ALA A 69 -13.18 15.90 4.47
CA ALA A 69 -13.33 16.13 5.89
C ALA A 69 -13.35 17.63 6.25
N THR A 70 -12.55 18.44 5.55
CA THR A 70 -12.53 19.90 5.73
C THR A 70 -13.82 20.53 5.21
N TYR A 71 -14.30 20.13 4.04
CA TYR A 71 -15.51 20.66 3.42
C TYR A 71 -16.77 20.35 4.23
N PHE A 72 -16.89 19.11 4.73
CA PHE A 72 -18.04 18.66 5.52
C PHE A 72 -17.86 18.83 7.04
N HIS A 73 -16.74 19.41 7.48
CA HIS A 73 -16.38 19.58 8.89
C HIS A 73 -16.46 18.27 9.72
N ILE A 74 -16.02 17.16 9.12
CA ILE A 74 -16.07 15.83 9.73
C ILE A 74 -14.82 15.61 10.57
N SER A 75 -14.99 15.22 11.84
CA SER A 75 -13.86 14.84 12.70
C SER A 75 -13.17 13.56 12.21
N PHE A 76 -11.87 13.41 12.51
CA PHE A 76 -11.10 12.21 12.15
C PHE A 76 -11.79 10.90 12.55
N LEU A 77 -12.28 10.82 13.80
CA LEU A 77 -12.90 9.61 14.33
C LEU A 77 -14.27 9.33 13.67
N SER A 78 -15.03 10.39 13.39
CA SER A 78 -16.31 10.26 12.66
C SER A 78 -16.09 9.74 11.24
N HIS A 79 -15.07 10.25 10.54
CA HIS A 79 -14.72 9.77 9.20
C HIS A 79 -14.33 8.30 9.24
N ALA A 80 -13.34 7.95 10.08
CA ALA A 80 -12.84 6.58 10.21
C ALA A 80 -13.98 5.59 10.51
N ARG A 81 -14.93 5.96 11.37
CA ARG A 81 -16.07 5.10 11.73
C ARG A 81 -17.00 4.83 10.54
N VAL A 82 -17.27 5.84 9.71
CA VAL A 82 -18.16 5.71 8.55
C VAL A 82 -17.47 4.98 7.40
N THR A 83 -16.17 5.21 7.20
CA THR A 83 -15.38 4.60 6.13
C THR A 83 -14.78 3.24 6.50
N PHE A 84 -14.87 2.80 7.76
CA PHE A 84 -14.34 1.51 8.21
C PHE A 84 -14.94 0.32 7.47
N LEU A 85 -16.26 0.27 7.29
CA LEU A 85 -16.90 -0.84 6.58
C LEU A 85 -16.52 -0.85 5.08
N PRO A 86 -16.60 0.27 4.35
CA PRO A 86 -16.05 0.37 2.99
C PRO A 86 -14.58 -0.05 2.90
N TYR A 87 -13.74 0.32 3.87
CA TYR A 87 -12.33 -0.07 3.95
C TYR A 87 -12.15 -1.59 4.03
N VAL A 88 -12.91 -2.28 4.88
CA VAL A 88 -12.82 -3.75 5.00
C VAL A 88 -13.22 -4.41 3.68
N VAL A 89 -14.33 -3.96 3.08
CA VAL A 89 -14.82 -4.53 1.81
C VAL A 89 -13.84 -4.26 0.67
N SER A 90 -13.31 -3.04 0.55
CA SER A 90 -12.36 -2.69 -0.50
C SER A 90 -11.06 -3.46 -0.34
N THR A 91 -10.53 -3.58 0.88
CA THR A 91 -9.30 -4.33 1.18
C THR A 91 -9.44 -5.80 0.82
N LEU A 92 -10.53 -6.45 1.24
CA LEU A 92 -10.79 -7.86 0.90
C LEU A 92 -10.94 -8.06 -0.61
N THR A 93 -11.61 -7.13 -1.29
CA THR A 93 -11.78 -7.17 -2.74
C THR A 93 -10.44 -7.01 -3.45
N THR A 94 -9.62 -6.04 -3.03
CA THR A 94 -8.27 -5.82 -3.58
C THR A 94 -7.39 -7.04 -3.40
N ILE A 95 -7.35 -7.63 -2.20
CA ILE A 95 -6.59 -8.88 -1.95
C ILE A 95 -7.09 -9.99 -2.89
N GLY A 96 -8.41 -10.14 -3.03
CA GLY A 96 -9.01 -11.12 -3.93
C GLY A 96 -8.60 -10.91 -5.39
N VAL A 97 -8.71 -9.68 -5.90
CA VAL A 97 -8.34 -9.33 -7.29
C VAL A 97 -6.85 -9.54 -7.53
N VAL A 98 -5.99 -9.05 -6.63
CA VAL A 98 -4.53 -9.21 -6.74
C VAL A 98 -4.16 -10.70 -6.74
N PHE A 99 -4.76 -11.51 -5.86
CA PHE A 99 -4.48 -12.94 -5.82
C PHE A 99 -5.02 -13.69 -7.05
N LEU A 100 -6.16 -13.28 -7.60
CA LEU A 100 -6.72 -13.87 -8.81
C LEU A 100 -5.89 -13.55 -10.05
N LEU A 101 -5.37 -12.32 -10.17
CA LEU A 101 -4.61 -11.86 -11.33
C LEU A 101 -3.13 -12.22 -11.26
N TYR A 102 -2.54 -12.16 -10.07
CA TYR A 102 -1.08 -12.22 -9.87
C TYR A 102 -0.65 -13.26 -8.82
N GLY A 103 -1.57 -14.11 -8.35
CA GLY A 103 -1.28 -15.05 -7.28
C GLY A 103 -0.24 -16.11 -7.61
N ARG A 104 0.12 -16.31 -8.89
CA ARG A 104 1.20 -17.23 -9.28
C ARG A 104 2.56 -16.52 -9.23
N GLU A 105 2.59 -15.29 -9.69
CA GLU A 105 3.73 -14.39 -9.79
C GLU A 105 4.19 -13.92 -8.41
N LEU A 106 3.24 -13.73 -7.48
CA LEU A 106 3.47 -13.30 -6.09
C LEU A 106 3.83 -14.45 -5.11
N LYS A 107 3.61 -15.71 -5.50
CA LYS A 107 3.93 -16.90 -4.67
C LYS A 107 5.39 -17.35 -4.79
N GLY A 108 6.21 -16.65 -5.57
CA GLY A 108 7.63 -16.96 -5.70
C GLY A 108 8.38 -16.83 -4.38
N SER A 109 9.35 -17.70 -4.13
CA SER A 109 10.31 -17.51 -3.04
C SER A 109 11.34 -16.47 -3.47
N TYR A 110 11.19 -15.22 -3.04
CA TYR A 110 12.22 -14.19 -3.23
C TYR A 110 13.32 -14.40 -2.19
N LEU A 111 14.53 -14.72 -2.65
CA LEU A 111 15.69 -14.96 -1.80
C LEU A 111 16.13 -13.67 -1.11
N ILE A 112 15.83 -13.53 0.17
CA ILE A 112 16.40 -12.46 0.99
C ILE A 112 17.85 -12.87 1.32
N GLY A 113 18.78 -12.51 0.45
CA GLY A 113 20.21 -12.71 0.66
C GLY A 113 20.82 -13.60 -0.41
N GLY A 114 21.71 -12.99 -1.21
CA GLY A 114 22.65 -13.74 -2.03
C GLY A 114 23.70 -14.38 -1.14
N GLU A 115 23.38 -15.53 -0.58
CA GLU A 115 24.35 -16.56 -0.20
C GLU A 115 23.79 -17.89 -0.71
N GLU A 116 24.18 -18.27 -1.93
CA GLU A 116 24.54 -19.67 -2.16
C GLU A 116 26.00 -19.83 -1.73
N VAL A 117 26.30 -20.94 -1.08
CA VAL A 117 27.65 -21.39 -0.69
C VAL A 117 28.62 -21.30 -1.87
#